data_AF-A0A7S2A624-F1
#
_entry.id   AF-A0A7S2A624-F1
#
_cell.length_a   1.000
_cell.length_b   1.000
_cell.length_c   1.000
_cell.angle_alpha   90.00
_cell.angle_beta   90.00
_cell.angle_gamma   90.00
#
_symmetry.space_group_name_H-M   'P 1'
#
loop_
_entity.id
_entity.type
_entity.pdbx_description
1 polymer ?
#
loop_
_entity_poly.entity_id
_entity_poly.type
_entity_poly.pdbx_seq_one_letter_code
_entity_poly.pdbx_strand_id
1 'polypeptide(L)'
;EAISEAILQSHYQQIRITFENFKFNDLDPQYNNHSSLLRSQILPDVQNFWEQALRVARLPTALKINPALCPYYTSSTQIDMGVPNTDLVIFLHVNSEDVCFGETLAAAESCQKDQYDRPTVGIADICMDEMD
;
A
#
# COMPACT_ATOMS: atom_id res chain seq x y z
N GLU A 1 32.80 14.86 -9.78
CA GLU A 1 32.03 14.71 -11.04
C GLU A 1 30.58 15.02 -10.77
N ALA A 2 29.99 15.99 -11.47
CA ALA A 2 28.57 16.27 -11.39
C ALA A 2 27.84 15.34 -12.37
N ILE A 3 27.16 14.32 -11.83
CA ILE A 3 26.22 13.52 -12.63
C ILE A 3 25.12 14.48 -13.07
N SER A 4 24.92 14.64 -14.38
CA SER A 4 23.88 15.54 -14.90
C SER A 4 22.50 15.11 -14.38
N GLU A 5 21.62 16.07 -14.05
CA GLU A 5 20.24 15.80 -13.63
C GLU A 5 19.50 14.86 -14.58
N ALA A 6 19.83 14.89 -15.88
CA ALA A 6 19.28 14.00 -16.89
C ALA A 6 19.60 12.51 -16.65
N ILE A 7 20.78 12.19 -16.12
CA ILE A 7 21.18 10.80 -15.80
C ILE A 7 20.48 10.34 -14.53
N LEU A 8 20.41 11.18 -13.50
CA LEU A 8 19.59 10.90 -12.31
C LEU A 8 18.12 10.67 -12.71
N GLN A 9 17.53 11.52 -13.54
CA GLN A 9 16.15 11.34 -14.03
C GLN A 9 15.93 10.07 -14.86
N SER A 10 16.98 9.47 -15.44
CA SER A 10 16.88 8.20 -16.18
C SER A 10 16.74 6.95 -15.29
N HIS A 11 17.20 7.03 -14.04
CA HIS A 11 17.18 5.90 -13.09
C HIS A 11 15.93 5.85 -12.22
N TYR A 12 15.28 6.99 -11.99
CA TYR A 12 14.05 7.07 -11.20
C TYR A 12 12.84 7.04 -12.13
N GLN A 13 11.90 6.14 -11.90
CA GLN A 13 10.66 6.02 -12.68
C GLN A 13 9.47 6.18 -11.74
N GLN A 14 8.29 6.41 -12.32
CA GLN A 14 7.05 6.50 -11.56
C GLN A 14 6.92 5.31 -10.60
N ILE A 15 6.66 5.56 -9.31
CA ILE A 15 6.38 4.48 -8.35
C ILE A 15 5.15 3.69 -8.79
N ARG A 16 5.13 2.39 -8.51
CA ARG A 16 3.98 1.51 -8.74
C ARG A 16 3.46 1.04 -7.40
N ILE A 17 2.25 1.41 -7.05
CA ILE A 17 1.63 1.12 -5.75
C ILE A 17 0.52 0.11 -5.96
N THR A 18 0.48 -0.94 -5.13
CA THR A 18 -0.58 -1.94 -5.17
C THR A 18 -1.23 -2.04 -3.79
N PHE A 19 -2.56 -1.89 -3.76
CA PHE A 19 -3.35 -2.15 -2.56
C PHE A 19 -3.81 -3.60 -2.52
N GLU A 20 -3.60 -4.28 -1.39
CA GLU A 20 -3.84 -5.71 -1.22
C GLU A 20 -4.68 -6.05 0.02
N ASN A 21 -5.19 -7.28 0.02
CA ASN A 21 -5.83 -7.97 1.14
C ASN A 21 -7.05 -7.27 1.78
N PHE A 22 -7.73 -6.41 1.01
CA PHE A 22 -9.02 -5.87 1.42
C PHE A 22 -10.17 -6.77 0.94
N LYS A 23 -10.76 -7.54 1.86
CA LYS A 23 -11.93 -8.37 1.54
C LYS A 23 -13.21 -7.54 1.68
N PHE A 24 -13.47 -6.67 0.69
CA PHE A 24 -14.69 -5.86 0.61
C PHE A 24 -15.98 -6.66 0.86
N ASN A 25 -16.00 -7.93 0.45
CA ASN A 25 -17.18 -8.80 0.53
C ASN A 25 -17.41 -9.41 1.91
N ASP A 26 -16.41 -9.36 2.80
CA ASP A 26 -16.48 -9.95 4.14
C ASP A 26 -16.89 -8.90 5.20
N LEU A 27 -17.10 -7.65 4.78
CA LEU A 27 -17.50 -6.55 5.67
C LEU A 27 -18.99 -6.61 6.02
N ASP A 28 -19.33 -6.04 7.17
CA ASP A 28 -20.73 -5.81 7.54
C ASP A 28 -21.42 -4.97 6.45
N PRO A 29 -22.63 -5.37 5.99
CA PRO A 29 -23.38 -4.64 4.99
C PRO A 29 -23.56 -3.14 5.27
N GLN A 30 -23.50 -2.69 6.52
CA GLN A 30 -23.55 -1.27 6.87
C GLN A 30 -22.45 -0.44 6.20
N TYR A 31 -21.30 -1.05 5.90
CA TYR A 31 -20.16 -0.38 5.26
C TYR A 31 -20.17 -0.43 3.73
N ASN A 32 -21.19 -1.01 3.09
CA ASN A 32 -21.19 -1.21 1.63
C ASN A 32 -20.97 0.09 0.84
N ASN A 33 -21.52 1.22 1.31
CA ASN A 33 -21.33 2.51 0.65
C ASN A 33 -19.88 3.01 0.81
N HIS A 34 -19.32 2.94 2.02
CA HIS A 34 -17.94 3.35 2.31
C HIS A 34 -16.94 2.47 1.57
N SER A 35 -17.20 1.17 1.53
CA SER A 35 -16.37 0.19 0.85
C SER A 35 -16.40 0.39 -0.69
N SER A 36 -17.58 0.72 -1.24
CA SER A 36 -17.72 1.13 -2.64
C SER A 36 -16.96 2.42 -2.94
N LEU A 37 -17.10 3.45 -2.10
CA LEU A 37 -16.40 4.73 -2.24
C LEU A 37 -14.88 4.55 -2.17
N LEU A 38 -14.41 3.79 -1.18
CA LEU A 38 -12.99 3.49 -0.97
C LEU A 38 -12.41 2.82 -2.22
N ARG A 39 -13.09 1.78 -2.72
CA ARG A 39 -12.63 1.01 -3.88
C ARG A 39 -12.68 1.78 -5.19
N SER A 40 -13.77 2.51 -5.43
CA SER A 40 -14.05 3.10 -6.74
C SER A 40 -13.43 4.48 -6.93
N GLN A 41 -13.14 5.19 -5.84
CA GLN A 41 -12.69 6.57 -5.88
C GLN A 41 -11.41 6.79 -5.06
N ILE A 42 -11.47 6.57 -3.75
CA ILE A 42 -10.38 6.98 -2.85
C ILE A 42 -9.07 6.25 -3.18
N LEU A 43 -9.07 4.92 -3.27
CA LEU A 43 -7.85 4.15 -3.54
C LEU A 43 -7.25 4.46 -4.91
N PRO A 44 -8.04 4.50 -6.01
CA PRO A 44 -7.53 4.99 -7.29
C PRO A 44 -6.96 6.41 -7.24
N ASP A 45 -7.62 7.34 -6.55
CA ASP A 45 -7.15 8.73 -6.45
C ASP A 45 -5.83 8.84 -5.68
N VAL A 46 -5.73 8.13 -4.56
CA VAL A 46 -4.50 8.04 -3.75
C VAL A 46 -3.36 7.42 -4.56
N GLN A 47 -3.63 6.32 -5.26
CA GLN A 47 -2.64 5.68 -6.15
C GLN A 47 -2.19 6.67 -7.22
N ASN A 48 -3.13 7.25 -7.97
CA ASN A 48 -2.82 8.17 -9.07
C ASN A 48 -2.01 9.38 -8.59
N PHE A 49 -2.36 9.95 -7.45
CA PHE A 49 -1.64 11.09 -6.88
C PHE A 49 -0.19 10.72 -6.55
N TRP A 50 0.02 9.66 -5.77
CA TRP A 50 1.36 9.30 -5.31
C TRP A 50 2.24 8.72 -6.40
N GLU A 51 1.66 7.97 -7.34
CA GLU A 51 2.39 7.51 -8.50
C GLU A 51 2.90 8.71 -9.32
N GLN A 52 2.08 9.74 -9.56
CA GLN A 52 2.53 10.93 -10.29
C GLN A 52 3.54 11.78 -9.50
N ALA A 53 3.39 11.85 -8.18
CA ALA A 53 4.23 12.69 -7.34
C ALA A 53 5.63 12.10 -7.10
N LEU A 54 5.77 10.77 -7.08
CA LEU A 54 6.99 10.10 -6.64
C LEU A 54 7.69 9.35 -7.79
N ARG A 55 9.00 9.57 -7.90
CA ARG A 55 9.88 8.77 -8.76
C ARG A 55 10.85 7.96 -7.91
N VAL A 56 10.96 6.66 -8.17
CA VAL A 56 11.74 5.68 -7.40
C VAL A 56 12.64 4.85 -8.32
N ALA A 57 13.73 4.31 -7.78
CA ALA A 57 14.50 3.27 -8.45
C ALA A 57 13.70 1.96 -8.43
N ARG A 58 12.97 1.64 -9.51
CA ARG A 58 12.01 0.53 -9.51
C ARG A 58 12.63 -0.80 -9.12
N LEU A 59 11.83 -1.62 -8.44
CA LEU A 59 12.17 -3.01 -8.19
C LEU A 59 12.20 -3.79 -9.54
N PRO A 60 13.30 -4.49 -9.84
CA PRO A 60 13.47 -5.20 -11.11
C PRO A 60 12.68 -6.51 -11.18
N THR A 61 12.24 -7.03 -10.04
CA THR A 61 11.52 -8.30 -9.91
C THR A 61 10.22 -8.12 -9.15
N ALA A 62 9.37 -9.16 -9.15
CA ALA A 62 8.20 -9.18 -8.29
C ALA A 62 8.60 -8.96 -6.82
N LEU A 63 7.83 -8.13 -6.12
CA LEU A 63 8.06 -7.79 -4.73
C LEU A 63 7.56 -8.93 -3.85
N LYS A 64 8.50 -9.66 -3.23
CA LYS A 64 8.16 -10.71 -2.26
C LYS A 64 7.88 -10.09 -0.89
N ILE A 65 6.90 -10.66 -0.21
CA ILE A 65 6.51 -10.21 1.12
C ILE A 65 7.03 -11.20 2.16
N ASN A 66 7.73 -10.67 3.16
CA ASN A 66 8.25 -11.44 4.27
C ASN A 66 7.18 -11.52 5.38
N PRO A 67 6.59 -12.71 5.62
CA PRO A 67 5.52 -12.87 6.61
C PRO A 67 6.00 -12.66 8.05
N ALA A 68 7.32 -12.70 8.31
CA ALA A 68 7.86 -12.41 9.63
C ALA A 68 7.90 -10.90 9.93
N LEU A 69 7.86 -10.05 8.91
CA LEU A 69 7.90 -8.59 9.03
C LEU A 69 6.51 -7.96 8.91
N CYS A 70 5.66 -8.55 8.08
CA CYS A 70 4.26 -8.17 7.92
C CYS A 70 3.39 -9.40 8.22
N PRO A 71 3.31 -9.86 9.49
CA PRO A 71 2.45 -10.97 9.84
C PRO A 71 0.99 -10.62 9.51
N TYR A 72 0.15 -11.62 9.23
CA TYR A 72 -1.30 -11.53 9.05
C TYR A 72 -1.86 -11.25 7.64
N TYR A 73 -1.09 -10.75 6.67
CA TYR A 73 -1.69 -10.24 5.41
C TYR A 73 -1.23 -10.91 4.12
N THR A 74 -0.34 -11.89 4.22
CA THR A 74 0.31 -12.49 3.06
C THR A 74 -0.27 -13.84 2.70
N SER A 75 -0.72 -13.97 1.45
CA SER A 75 -0.98 -15.26 0.83
C SER A 75 0.33 -16.01 0.51
N SER A 76 0.28 -17.34 0.39
CA SER A 76 1.43 -18.14 -0.07
C SER A 76 1.95 -17.66 -1.44
N THR A 77 1.05 -17.21 -2.32
CA THR A 77 1.42 -16.63 -3.61
C THR A 77 2.29 -15.37 -3.47
N GLN A 78 1.93 -14.45 -2.58
CA GLN A 78 2.71 -13.23 -2.33
C GLN A 78 4.08 -13.53 -1.68
N ILE A 79 4.18 -14.61 -0.90
CA ILE A 79 5.44 -15.07 -0.30
C ILE A 79 6.33 -15.73 -1.39
N ASP A 80 5.77 -16.67 -2.14
CA ASP A 80 6.52 -17.53 -3.04
C ASP A 80 6.85 -16.84 -4.37
N MET A 81 5.85 -16.20 -4.98
CA MET A 81 5.94 -15.58 -6.31
C MET A 81 6.14 -14.05 -6.23
N GLY A 82 5.63 -13.41 -5.18
CA GLY A 82 5.65 -11.95 -5.04
C GLY A 82 4.58 -11.24 -5.85
N VAL A 83 4.44 -9.94 -5.61
CA VAL A 83 3.52 -9.06 -6.35
C VAL A 83 4.25 -8.48 -7.56
N PRO A 84 3.85 -8.80 -8.80
CA PRO A 84 4.53 -8.32 -9.99
C PRO A 84 4.32 -6.81 -10.17
N ASN A 85 5.23 -6.18 -10.91
CA ASN A 85 5.12 -4.77 -11.33
C ASN A 85 4.80 -3.79 -10.19
N THR A 86 5.30 -4.04 -8.98
CA THR A 86 4.98 -3.27 -7.79
C THR A 86 6.26 -2.85 -7.09
N ASP A 87 6.31 -1.60 -6.64
CA ASP A 87 7.41 -1.06 -5.84
C ASP A 87 7.02 -0.92 -4.37
N LEU A 88 5.72 -0.74 -4.09
CA LEU A 88 5.14 -0.65 -2.75
C LEU A 88 3.81 -1.41 -2.70
N VAL A 89 3.68 -2.36 -1.78
CA VAL A 89 2.40 -2.99 -1.42
C VAL A 89 1.84 -2.32 -0.17
N ILE A 90 0.57 -1.97 -0.17
CA ILE A 90 -0.15 -1.49 1.02
C ILE A 90 -1.28 -2.45 1.32
N PHE A 91 -1.19 -3.15 2.45
CA PHE A 91 -2.30 -3.95 2.95
C PHE A 91 -3.32 -3.05 3.61
N LEU A 92 -4.57 -3.19 3.20
CA LEU A 92 -5.65 -2.36 3.74
C LEU A 92 -6.46 -3.15 4.76
N HIS A 93 -6.73 -2.48 5.87
CA HIS A 93 -7.53 -2.91 6.99
C HIS A 93 -8.68 -1.97 7.22
N VAL A 94 -9.75 -2.48 7.82
CA VAL A 94 -10.85 -1.63 8.28
C VAL A 94 -11.27 -1.96 9.68
N ASN A 95 -11.60 -0.89 10.40
CA ASN A 95 -12.15 -0.94 11.75
C ASN A 95 -11.35 -1.85 12.67
N SER A 96 -10.02 -1.79 12.56
CA SER A 96 -9.11 -2.48 13.48
C SER A 96 -9.30 -1.90 14.88
N GLU A 97 -9.67 -2.75 15.85
CA GLU A 97 -9.99 -2.31 17.22
C GLU A 97 -8.82 -1.59 17.91
N ASP A 98 -7.58 -1.96 17.56
CA ASP A 98 -6.36 -1.37 18.12
C ASP A 98 -6.06 0.03 17.57
N VAL A 99 -6.67 0.42 16.45
CA VAL A 99 -6.42 1.69 15.74
C VAL A 99 -7.64 2.60 15.75
N CYS A 100 -8.81 2.04 15.46
CA CYS A 100 -10.06 2.76 15.28
C CYS A 100 -10.72 3.04 16.62
N PHE A 101 -10.12 3.98 17.36
CA PHE A 101 -10.67 4.54 18.59
C PHE A 101 -10.67 6.07 18.53
N GLY A 102 -11.66 6.68 19.18
CA GLY A 102 -11.85 8.13 19.17
C GLY A 102 -12.21 8.66 17.78
N GLU A 103 -11.59 9.77 17.38
CA GLU A 103 -11.84 10.45 16.09
C GLU A 103 -10.79 10.06 15.02
N THR A 104 -10.21 8.86 15.14
CA THR A 104 -9.16 8.39 14.22
C THR A 104 -9.79 8.01 12.87
N LEU A 105 -9.41 8.70 11.80
CA LEU A 105 -9.90 8.37 10.44
C LEU A 105 -9.13 7.21 9.80
N ALA A 106 -7.82 7.18 10.01
CA ALA A 106 -6.94 6.16 9.46
C ALA A 106 -5.58 6.18 10.17
N ALA A 107 -4.87 5.06 10.13
CA ALA A 107 -3.45 4.97 10.47
C ALA A 107 -2.70 4.17 9.40
N ALA A 108 -1.39 4.33 9.35
CA ALA A 108 -0.55 3.53 8.48
C ALA A 108 0.84 3.33 9.08
N GLU A 109 1.44 2.19 8.79
CA GLU A 109 2.81 1.87 9.16
C GLU A 109 3.56 1.13 8.04
N SER A 110 4.89 1.23 8.05
CA SER A 110 5.76 0.46 7.17
C SER A 110 6.25 -0.78 7.90
N CYS A 111 5.84 -1.96 7.43
CA CYS A 111 6.22 -3.23 8.05
C CYS A 111 7.44 -3.88 7.36
N GLN A 112 7.68 -3.62 6.07
CA GLN A 112 8.85 -4.13 5.35
C GLN A 112 9.60 -3.03 4.61
N LYS A 113 10.93 -3.09 4.67
CA LYS A 113 11.84 -2.22 3.95
C LYS A 113 12.90 -3.01 3.19
N ASP A 114 13.46 -2.42 2.13
CA ASP A 114 14.59 -3.02 1.41
C ASP A 114 15.94 -2.68 2.07
N GLN A 115 17.05 -3.13 1.47
CA GLN A 115 18.40 -2.93 2.00
C GLN A 115 18.85 -1.46 2.07
N TYR A 116 18.08 -0.54 1.48
CA TYR A 116 18.33 0.90 1.48
C TYR A 116 17.34 1.66 2.38
N ASP A 117 16.69 0.95 3.32
CA ASP A 117 15.68 1.48 4.25
C ASP A 117 14.44 2.07 3.54
N ARG A 118 14.23 1.73 2.26
CA ARG A 118 13.04 2.17 1.54
C ARG A 118 11.85 1.27 1.89
N PRO A 119 10.70 1.83 2.31
CA PRO A 119 9.47 1.07 2.47
C PRO A 119 9.08 0.33 1.21
N THR A 120 8.83 -0.98 1.34
CA THR A 120 8.33 -1.83 0.24
C THR A 120 6.99 -2.46 0.57
N VAL A 121 6.66 -2.64 1.85
CA VAL A 121 5.34 -3.09 2.29
C VAL A 121 4.91 -2.27 3.50
N GLY A 122 3.66 -1.81 3.47
CA GLY A 122 3.01 -1.15 4.59
C GLY A 122 1.62 -1.71 4.84
N ILE A 123 1.06 -1.31 5.97
CA ILE A 123 -0.32 -1.58 6.38
C ILE A 123 -0.99 -0.23 6.56
N ALA A 124 -2.24 -0.11 6.16
CA ALA A 124 -3.07 1.04 6.47
C ALA A 124 -4.44 0.58 6.97
N ASP A 125 -4.82 1.08 8.14
CA ASP A 125 -6.12 0.87 8.76
C ASP A 125 -7.01 2.07 8.45
N ILE A 126 -8.20 1.80 7.94
CA ILE A 126 -9.23 2.79 7.63
C ILE A 126 -10.39 2.62 8.60
N CYS A 127 -10.76 3.67 9.31
CA CYS A 127 -11.87 3.65 10.25
C CYS A 127 -13.14 4.07 9.53
N MET A 128 -13.84 3.10 8.96
CA MET A 128 -15.05 3.29 8.17
C MET A 128 -16.23 3.84 8.97
N ASP A 129 -16.21 3.71 10.30
CA ASP A 129 -17.20 4.34 11.18
C ASP A 129 -17.10 5.87 11.18
N GLU A 130 -15.92 6.42 10.86
CA GLU A 130 -15.64 7.85 10.82
C GLU A 130 -15.66 8.41 9.39
N MET A 131 -16.13 7.63 8.42
CA MET A 131 -16.36 8.09 7.05
C MET A 131 -17.82 8.57 6.92
N ASP A 132 -18.00 9.85 6.55
CA ASP A 132 -19.31 10.46 6.28
C ASP A 132 -19.78 10.27 4.83
#